data_AF-A0A2N4YQ77-F1
#
_entry.id   AF-A0A2N4YQ77-F1
#
_cell.length_a   1.000
_cell.length_b   1.000
_cell.length_c   1.000
_cell.angle_alpha   90.00
_cell.angle_beta   90.00
_cell.angle_gamma   90.00
#
_symmetry.space_group_name_H-M   'P 1'
#
loop_
_entity.id
_entity.type
_entity.pdbx_description
1 polymer ?
#
loop_
_entity_poly.entity_id
_entity_poly.type
_entity_poly.pdbx_seq_one_letter_code
_entity_poly.pdbx_strand_id
1 'polypeptide(L)' 'MKNIIPDYRLDMVGEPCPYPAVATLEAMPSLQKGEILEVVSDCPQSINNIPLDARNHGYT' A
#
# COMPACT_ATOMS: atom_id res chain seq x y z
N MET A 1 -2.54 -20.37 8.23
CA MET A 1 -2.21 -19.00 7.81
C MET A 1 -1.91 -19.08 6.32
N LYS A 2 -2.60 -18.32 5.45
CA LYS A 2 -2.24 -18.29 4.03
C LYS A 2 -0.95 -17.48 3.92
N ASN A 3 0.12 -18.05 3.35
CA ASN A 3 1.29 -17.28 2.97
C ASN A 3 0.86 -16.38 1.80
N ILE A 4 0.59 -15.11 2.11
CA ILE A 4 0.46 -14.07 1.10
C ILE A 4 1.90 -13.71 0.72
N ILE A 5 2.30 -14.06 -0.50
CA ILE A 5 3.62 -13.71 -1.03
C ILE A 5 3.41 -12.44 -1.85
N PRO A 6 3.98 -11.30 -1.45
CA PRO A 6 3.83 -10.06 -2.22
C PRO A 6 4.68 -10.13 -3.50
N ASP A 7 4.12 -9.65 -4.60
CA ASP A 7 4.83 -9.49 -5.88
C ASP A 7 5.68 -8.21 -5.86
N TYR A 8 5.19 -7.18 -5.17
CA TYR A 8 5.89 -5.91 -4.99
C TYR A 8 5.91 -5.52 -3.52
N ARG A 9 6.98 -4.82 -3.13
CA ARG A 9 7.14 -4.26 -1.80
C ARG A 9 7.51 -2.78 -1.88
N LEU A 10 6.76 -1.96 -1.17
CA LEU A 10 6.98 -0.53 -1.01
C LEU A 10 7.33 -0.26 0.44
N ASP A 11 8.59 0.07 0.70
CA ASP A 11 9.09 0.41 2.03
C ASP A 11 9.13 1.93 2.20
N MET A 12 8.26 2.43 3.09
CA MET A 12 8.05 3.84 3.38
C MET A 12 8.29 4.15 4.86
N VAL A 13 9.08 3.33 5.56
CA VAL A 13 9.42 3.55 6.96
C VAL A 13 10.28 4.80 7.11
N GLY A 14 9.90 5.71 8.01
CA GLY A 14 10.60 6.96 8.25
C GLY A 14 10.20 8.11 7.32
N GLU A 15 9.37 7.82 6.31
CA GLU A 15 8.87 8.84 5.39
C GLU A 15 7.72 9.64 6.04
N PRO A 16 7.74 10.98 5.94
CA PRO A 16 6.71 11.81 6.56
C PRO A 16 5.36 11.65 5.86
N CYS A 17 4.28 11.69 6.64
CA CYS A 17 2.93 11.83 6.10
C CYS A 17 2.82 13.10 5.24
N PRO A 18 2.21 13.06 4.03
CA PRO A 18 1.39 11.99 3.46
C PRO A 18 2.10 11.07 2.46
N TYR A 19 3.43 11.12 2.38
CA TYR A 19 4.20 10.48 1.32
C TYR A 19 3.95 8.96 1.18
N PRO A 20 3.86 8.16 2.28
CA PRO A 20 3.52 6.73 2.16
C PRO A 20 2.18 6.46 1.48
N ALA A 21 1.17 7.30 1.74
CA ALA A 21 -0.15 7.12 1.15
C ALA A 21 -0.16 7.49 -0.34
N VAL A 22 0.49 8.61 -0.69
CA VAL A 22 0.61 9.05 -2.09
C VAL A 22 1.39 8.02 -2.92
N ALA A 23 2.56 7.59 -2.45
CA ALA A 23 3.37 6.61 -3.16
C ALA A 23 2.65 5.27 -3.33
N THR A 24 1.85 4.86 -2.35
CA THR A 24 1.02 3.66 -2.45
C THR A 24 -0.03 3.81 -3.55
N LEU A 25 -0.72 4.95 -3.60
CA LEU A 25 -1.72 5.24 -4.63
C LEU A 25 -1.11 5.38 -6.03
N GLU A 26 0.11 5.91 -6.15
CA GLU A 26 0.84 5.99 -7.41
C GLU A 26 1.36 4.62 -7.89
N ALA A 27 1.66 3.71 -6.97
CA ALA A 27 2.08 2.35 -7.29
C ALA A 27 0.90 1.47 -7.75
N MET A 28 -0.31 1.69 -7.21
CA MET A 28 -1.49 0.87 -7.50
C MET A 28 -1.82 0.70 -9.00
N PRO A 29 -1.81 1.75 -9.85
CA PRO A 29 -2.05 1.62 -11.30
C PRO A 29 -1.05 0.73 -12.03
N SER A 30 0.13 0.52 -11.45
CA SER A 30 1.16 -0.35 -12.02
C SER A 30 0.88 -1.83 -11.77
N LEU A 31 -0.02 -2.15 -10.83
CA LEU A 31 -0.38 -3.51 -10.47
C LEU A 31 -1.35 -4.12 -11.48
N GLN A 32 -1.06 -5.35 -11.87
CA GLN A 32 -1.92 -6.20 -12.65
C GLN A 32 -2.92 -6.92 -11.74
N LYS A 33 -4.01 -7.39 -12.35
CA LYS A 33 -5.06 -8.11 -11.62
C LYS A 33 -4.50 -9.38 -10.98
N GLY A 34 -4.56 -9.44 -9.66
CA GLY A 34 -4.11 -10.58 -8.86
C GLY A 34 -2.71 -10.44 -8.30
N GLU A 35 -1.99 -9.37 -8.64
CA GLU A 35 -0.72 -9.03 -7.99
C GLU A 35 -0.95 -8.43 -6.60
N ILE A 36 -0.01 -8.68 -5.70
CA ILE A 36 -0.05 -8.25 -4.31
C ILE A 36 1.05 -7.21 -4.07
N LEU A 37 0.66 -6.04 -3.56
CA LEU A 37 1.57 -4.99 -3.10
C LEU A 37 1.64 -4.98 -1.57
N GLU A 38 2.82 -5.24 -1.03
CA GLU A 38 3.13 -5.03 0.39
C GLU A 38 3.57 -3.59 0.61
N VAL A 39 2.94 -2.90 1.56
CA VAL A 39 3.34 -1.54 1.96
C VAL A 39 3.74 -1.55 3.42
N VAL A 40 4.96 -1.12 3.70
CA VAL A 40 5.51 -1.00 5.05
C VAL A 40 5.63 0.47 5.39
N SER A 41 4.96 0.89 6.47
CA SER A 41 5.01 2.27 6.96
C SER A 41 4.93 2.27 8.48
N ASP A 42 5.62 3.22 9.12
CA ASP A 42 5.63 3.46 10.56
C ASP A 42 4.69 4.60 10.98
N CYS A 43 4.04 5.28 10.03
CA CYS A 43 3.10 6.35 10.31
C CYS A 43 1.70 5.80 10.66
N PRO A 44 1.14 6.11 11.85
CA PRO A 44 -0.18 5.63 12.25
C PRO A 44 -1.32 6.06 11.31
N GLN A 45 -1.21 7.24 10.69
CA GLN A 45 -2.21 7.74 9.75
C GLN A 45 -2.19 6.92 8.46
N SER A 46 -1.01 6.64 7.92
CA SER A 46 -0.84 5.85 6.71
C SER A 46 -1.36 4.43 6.88
N ILE A 47 -1.08 3.79 8.01
CA ILE A 47 -1.56 2.43 8.32
C ILE A 47 -3.10 2.35 8.27
N ASN A 48 -3.80 3.41 8.68
CA ASN A 48 -5.27 3.44 8.70
C ASN A 48 -5.88 3.92 7.37
N ASN A 49 -5.25 4.88 6.70
CA ASN A 49 -5.79 5.49 5.49
C ASN A 49 -5.52 4.66 4.24
N ILE A 50 -4.33 4.06 4.10
CA ILE A 50 -3.96 3.30 2.89
C ILE A 50 -4.97 2.19 2.56
N PRO A 51 -5.42 1.34 3.52
CA PRO A 51 -6.43 0.33 3.22
C PRO A 51 -7.79 0.90 2.83
N LEU A 52 -8.16 2.06 3.39
CA LEU A 52 -9.42 2.74 3.05
C LEU A 52 -9.35 3.32 1.64
N ASP A 53 -8.24 3.99 1.30
CA ASP A 53 -8.03 4.56 -0.02
C ASP A 53 -7.94 3.48 -1.09
N ALA A 54 -7.24 2.37 -0.83
CA ALA A 54 -7.20 1.21 -1.72
C ALA A 54 -8.60 0.69 -2.05
N ARG A 55 -9.47 0.55 -1.02
CA ARG A 55 -10.86 0.12 -1.21
C ARG A 55 -11.69 1.14 -1.99
N ASN A 56 -11.51 2.43 -1.73
CA ASN A 56 -12.19 3.50 -2.46
C ASN A 56 -11.85 3.50 -3.95
N HIS A 57 -10.65 3.05 -4.32
CA HIS A 57 -10.21 2.90 -5.71
C HIS A 57 -10.50 1.52 -6.32
N GLY A 58 -11.15 0.61 -5.58
CA GLY A 58 -11.57 -0.71 -6.07
C GLY A 58 -10.54 -1.83 -5.94
N TYR A 59 -9.47 -1.63 -5.16
CA TYR A 59 -8.48 -2.66 -4.83
C TYR A 59 -8.91 -3.47 -3.60
N THR A 60 -8.48 -4.73 -3.51
CA THR A 60 -8.88 -5.69 -2.46
C THR A 60 -7.68 -6.30 -1.76
#